data_AF-A0A966WQA1-F1
#
_entry.id   AF-A0A966WQA1-F1
#
_cell.length_a   1.000
_cell.length_b   1.000
_cell.length_c   1.000
_cell.angle_alpha   90.00
_cell.angle_beta   90.00
_cell.angle_gamma   90.00
#
_symmetry.space_group_name_H-M   'P 1'
#
loop_
_entity.id
_entity.type
_entity.pdbx_description
1 polymer ?
#
loop_
_entity_poly.entity_id
_entity_poly.type
_entity_poly.pdbx_seq_one_letter_code
_entity_poly.pdbx_strand_id
1 'polypeptide(L)'
;MALTEQHGSDHPTKTQPPPAATGAFVAERLPNGWRLLMNCQLGARPLQYVLIRPEAGVALLEIDPVWTPNALDIFRQHLAQTGFSSGFPGNLPLIHRRMRPGDVAMLDMLLAGAFIWLEPLSIDADAAWEDALQALLTPAPAADNKPIGVTAPAEILVADTPTSKDRQDRLRRNAWIGLMAAGLAIMGIFLVPRKAADAPRVSALQPQPSALPEPATVPLTMMP
;
A
#
# COMPACT_ATOMS: atom_id res chain seq x y z
N MET A 1 -70.05 27.52 -3.74
CA MET A 1 -68.82 28.23 -4.14
C MET A 1 -67.85 28.13 -2.98
N ALA A 2 -66.93 27.17 -3.03
CA ALA A 2 -65.92 26.96 -1.99
C ALA A 2 -64.55 27.14 -2.65
N LEU A 3 -63.79 28.12 -2.16
CA LEU A 3 -62.43 28.42 -2.57
C LEU A 3 -61.52 27.74 -1.53
N THR A 4 -60.84 26.66 -1.92
CA THR A 4 -59.80 26.03 -1.09
C THR A 4 -58.45 26.58 -1.53
N GLU A 5 -57.85 27.42 -0.69
CA GLU A 5 -56.47 27.87 -0.83
C GLU A 5 -55.52 26.69 -0.55
N GLN A 6 -54.80 26.27 -1.58
CA GLN A 6 -53.80 25.22 -1.51
C GLN A 6 -52.44 25.87 -1.24
N HIS A 7 -52.03 25.81 0.03
CA HIS A 7 -50.77 26.35 0.55
C HIS A 7 -49.60 25.49 0.05
N GLY A 8 -48.74 26.07 -0.79
CA GLY A 8 -47.50 25.45 -1.25
C GLY A 8 -46.42 25.50 -0.16
N SER A 9 -45.90 24.34 0.23
CA SER A 9 -44.71 24.22 1.05
C SER A 9 -43.52 23.86 0.17
N ASP A 10 -42.76 24.88 -0.23
CA ASP A 10 -41.40 24.72 -0.77
C ASP A 10 -40.46 24.33 0.38
N HIS A 11 -40.11 23.05 0.45
CA HIS A 11 -38.97 22.60 1.26
C HIS A 11 -37.69 22.66 0.41
N PRO A 12 -36.70 23.48 0.78
CA PRO A 12 -35.38 23.40 0.16
C PRO A 12 -34.74 22.07 0.57
N THR A 13 -34.58 21.18 -0.40
CA THR A 13 -33.76 19.98 -0.27
C THR A 13 -32.31 20.44 -0.08
N LYS A 14 -31.89 20.53 1.18
CA LYS A 14 -30.50 20.75 1.54
C LYS A 14 -29.75 19.49 1.09
N THR A 15 -29.12 19.56 -0.07
CA THR A 15 -28.15 18.57 -0.55
C THR A 15 -27.05 18.45 0.49
N GLN A 16 -27.21 17.52 1.41
CA GLN A 16 -26.19 17.20 2.38
C GLN A 16 -25.05 16.53 1.60
N PRO A 17 -23.84 17.12 1.56
CA PRO A 17 -22.71 16.45 0.96
C PRO A 17 -22.53 15.09 1.66
N PRO A 18 -22.16 14.02 0.91
CA PRO A 18 -21.92 12.73 1.51
C PRO A 18 -20.95 12.91 2.69
N PRO A 19 -21.22 12.30 3.86
CA PRO A 19 -20.29 12.39 4.98
C PRO A 19 -18.93 11.95 4.45
N ALA A 20 -17.95 12.84 4.49
CA ALA A 20 -16.57 12.46 4.27
C ALA A 20 -16.32 11.27 5.19
N ALA A 21 -16.08 10.10 4.61
CA ALA A 21 -15.84 8.89 5.37
C ALA A 21 -14.53 9.11 6.13
N THR A 22 -14.64 9.69 7.33
CA THR A 22 -13.60 9.66 8.35
C THR A 22 -13.55 8.21 8.80
N GLY A 23 -12.93 7.37 7.98
CA GLY A 23 -12.71 5.96 8.28
C GLY A 23 -11.88 5.89 9.54
N ALA A 24 -12.50 5.47 10.64
CA ALA A 24 -11.77 5.19 11.86
C ALA A 24 -10.71 4.14 11.54
N PHE A 25 -9.50 4.40 12.04
CA PHE A 25 -8.42 3.43 11.98
C PHE A 25 -8.75 2.28 12.93
N VAL A 26 -8.67 1.04 12.45
CA VAL A 26 -8.88 -0.17 13.25
C VAL A 26 -7.65 -1.06 13.08
N ALA A 27 -7.01 -1.39 14.21
CA ALA A 27 -5.96 -2.39 14.28
C ALA A 27 -6.54 -3.68 14.87
N GLU A 28 -6.62 -4.73 14.07
CA GLU A 28 -7.10 -6.05 14.49
C GLU A 28 -5.95 -7.06 14.46
N ARG A 29 -5.86 -7.93 15.48
CA ARG A 29 -4.93 -9.05 15.45
C ARG A 29 -5.60 -10.25 14.81
N LEU A 30 -5.07 -10.66 13.67
CA LEU A 30 -5.46 -11.86 12.96
C LEU A 30 -4.68 -13.08 13.51
N PRO A 31 -5.12 -14.31 13.18
CA PRO A 31 -4.35 -15.51 13.45
C PRO A 31 -2.92 -15.41 12.88
N ASN A 32 -2.01 -16.22 13.45
CA ASN A 32 -0.63 -16.38 12.97
C ASN A 32 0.24 -15.11 13.05
N GLY A 33 -0.07 -14.18 13.96
CA GLY A 33 0.77 -13.01 14.26
C GLY A 33 0.58 -11.83 13.31
N TRP A 34 -0.39 -11.90 12.40
CA TRP A 34 -0.72 -10.78 11.52
C TRP A 34 -1.46 -9.68 12.28
N ARG A 35 -1.03 -8.43 12.08
CA ARG A 35 -1.75 -7.23 12.52
C ARG A 35 -2.35 -6.57 11.28
N LEU A 36 -3.68 -6.45 11.26
CA LEU A 36 -4.44 -5.79 10.21
C LEU A 36 -4.65 -4.33 10.55
N LEU A 37 -4.23 -3.44 9.66
CA LEU A 37 -4.52 -2.03 9.70
C LEU A 37 -5.49 -1.68 8.57
N MET A 38 -6.54 -0.94 8.91
CA MET A 38 -7.56 -0.46 7.97
C MET A 38 -7.43 1.04 7.75
N ASN A 39 -7.79 1.50 6.55
CA ASN A 39 -7.83 2.93 6.19
C ASN A 39 -6.48 3.65 6.36
N CYS A 40 -5.39 2.98 6.00
CA CYS A 40 -4.04 3.53 6.09
C CYS A 40 -3.86 4.67 5.09
N GLN A 41 -3.21 5.75 5.50
CA GLN A 41 -2.90 6.85 4.59
C GLN A 41 -1.57 6.60 3.90
N LEU A 42 -1.57 6.57 2.56
CA LEU A 42 -0.37 6.44 1.77
C LEU A 42 -0.24 7.61 0.80
N GLY A 43 0.49 8.65 1.24
CA GLY A 43 0.55 9.92 0.52
C GLY A 43 -0.82 10.58 0.47
N ALA A 44 -1.34 10.85 -0.74
CA ALA A 44 -2.65 11.47 -0.94
C ALA A 44 -3.80 10.46 -1.13
N ARG A 45 -3.52 9.15 -1.13
CA ARG A 45 -4.54 8.11 -1.35
C ARG A 45 -4.60 7.15 -0.15
N PRO A 46 -5.81 6.76 0.28
CA PRO A 46 -5.95 5.73 1.29
C PRO A 46 -5.67 4.35 0.67
N LEU A 47 -4.95 3.51 1.42
CA LEU A 47 -4.81 2.09 1.13
C LEU A 47 -5.76 1.31 2.05
N GLN A 48 -6.51 0.37 1.49
CA GLN A 48 -7.61 -0.25 2.22
C GLN A 48 -7.13 -1.08 3.41
N TYR A 49 -6.16 -1.97 3.16
CA TYR A 49 -5.69 -2.93 4.15
C TYR A 49 -4.17 -3.05 4.11
N VAL A 50 -3.53 -2.89 5.25
CA VAL A 50 -2.11 -3.21 5.45
C VAL A 50 -2.02 -4.31 6.49
N LEU A 51 -1.37 -5.41 6.13
CA LEU A 51 -1.04 -6.49 7.05
C LEU A 51 0.43 -6.40 7.44
N ILE A 52 0.70 -6.46 8.74
CA ILE A 52 2.05 -6.43 9.30
C ILE A 52 2.29 -7.72 10.06
N ARG A 53 3.43 -8.37 9.82
CA ARG A 53 3.89 -9.51 10.60
C ARG A 53 5.35 -9.34 11.00
N PRO A 54 5.67 -9.32 12.31
CA PRO A 54 7.02 -9.05 12.80
C PRO A 54 8.10 -9.96 12.24
N GLU A 55 7.79 -11.23 11.93
CA GLU A 55 8.80 -12.17 11.42
C GLU A 55 8.87 -12.26 9.88
N ALA A 56 7.93 -11.64 9.16
CA ALA A 56 7.79 -11.83 7.71
C ALA A 56 7.88 -10.53 6.90
N GLY A 57 7.30 -9.43 7.39
CA GLY A 57 7.24 -8.17 6.67
C GLY A 57 5.82 -7.64 6.53
N VAL A 58 5.55 -6.95 5.43
CA VAL A 58 4.32 -6.15 5.25
C VAL A 58 3.65 -6.45 3.91
N ALA A 59 2.34 -6.66 3.95
CA ALA A 59 1.51 -6.88 2.77
C ALA A 59 0.48 -5.77 2.61
N LEU A 60 0.52 -5.11 1.45
CA LEU A 60 -0.50 -4.15 1.02
C LEU A 60 -1.58 -4.93 0.28
N LEU A 61 -2.81 -4.88 0.78
CA LEU A 61 -3.94 -5.61 0.21
C LEU A 61 -5.05 -4.66 -0.25
N GLU A 62 -5.59 -4.97 -1.42
CA GLU A 62 -6.74 -4.27 -1.99
C GLU A 62 -7.76 -5.28 -2.48
N ILE A 63 -9.04 -5.04 -2.15
CA ILE A 63 -10.14 -5.92 -2.54
C ILE A 63 -10.73 -5.43 -3.86
N ASP A 64 -10.98 -6.37 -4.77
CA ASP A 64 -11.61 -6.09 -6.06
C ASP A 64 -12.91 -5.26 -5.91
N PRO A 65 -13.14 -4.24 -6.76
CA PRO A 65 -12.41 -3.92 -8.01
C PRO A 65 -11.27 -2.89 -7.83
N VAL A 66 -10.89 -2.55 -6.60
CA VAL A 66 -9.91 -1.49 -6.36
C VAL A 66 -8.49 -1.99 -6.63
N TRP A 67 -7.71 -1.18 -7.35
CA TRP A 67 -6.29 -1.41 -7.59
C TRP A 67 -5.51 -0.10 -7.69
N THR A 68 -4.47 0.05 -6.88
CA THR A 68 -3.57 1.20 -6.90
C THR A 68 -2.27 0.85 -7.63
N PRO A 69 -2.04 1.38 -8.84
CA PRO A 69 -0.79 1.15 -9.55
C PRO A 69 0.39 1.73 -8.75
N ASN A 70 1.50 1.01 -8.75
CA ASN A 70 2.75 1.40 -8.08
C ASN A 70 2.62 1.62 -6.56
N ALA A 71 1.63 0.99 -5.89
CA ALA A 71 1.44 1.15 -4.45
C ALA A 71 2.71 0.84 -3.63
N LEU A 72 3.50 -0.17 -4.03
CA LEU A 72 4.77 -0.49 -3.38
C LEU A 72 5.80 0.63 -3.46
N ASP A 73 5.94 1.28 -4.61
CA ASP A 73 6.93 2.33 -4.79
C ASP A 73 6.51 3.58 -4.02
N ILE A 74 5.22 3.90 -4.03
CA ILE A 74 4.65 4.99 -3.23
C ILE A 74 4.87 4.69 -1.73
N PHE A 75 4.66 3.45 -1.30
CA PHE A 75 4.90 3.01 0.08
C PHE A 75 6.36 3.15 0.50
N ARG A 76 7.29 2.64 -0.32
CA ARG A 76 8.73 2.79 -0.06
C ARG A 76 9.16 4.25 -0.01
N GLN A 77 8.64 5.07 -0.93
CA GLN A 77 8.92 6.51 -0.93
C GLN A 77 8.39 7.18 0.34
N HIS A 78 7.21 6.79 0.80
CA HIS A 78 6.64 7.31 2.05
C HIS A 78 7.47 6.92 3.27
N LEU A 79 7.94 5.66 3.35
CA LEU A 79 8.86 5.21 4.40
C LEU A 79 10.19 5.98 4.37
N ALA A 80 10.74 6.22 3.18
CA ALA A 80 11.98 6.98 3.04
C ALA A 80 11.81 8.44 3.50
N GLN A 81 10.70 9.08 3.12
CA GLN A 81 10.41 10.48 3.48
C GLN A 81 10.17 10.69 4.98
N THR A 82 9.67 9.67 5.67
CA THR A 82 9.41 9.71 7.12
C THR A 82 10.63 9.32 7.96
N GLY A 83 11.75 8.94 7.31
CA GLY A 83 12.96 8.51 8.00
C GLY A 83 12.89 7.10 8.57
N PHE A 84 11.86 6.31 8.21
CA PHE A 84 11.67 4.94 8.71
C PHE A 84 12.91 4.07 8.47
N SER A 85 13.46 4.10 7.24
CA SER A 85 14.65 3.31 6.89
C SER A 85 15.93 3.73 7.62
N SER A 86 15.98 4.97 8.14
CA SER A 86 17.09 5.43 8.96
C SER A 86 16.94 4.99 10.43
N GLY A 87 15.71 4.91 10.94
CA GLY A 87 15.42 4.42 12.29
C GLY A 87 15.50 2.89 12.39
N PHE A 88 15.15 2.18 11.31
CA PHE A 88 15.12 0.72 11.24
C PHE A 88 15.95 0.25 10.04
N PRO A 89 17.29 0.16 10.19
CA PRO A 89 18.14 -0.32 9.12
C PRO A 89 17.91 -1.81 8.85
N GLY A 90 17.97 -2.19 7.58
CA GLY A 90 17.73 -3.56 7.13
C GLY A 90 16.79 -3.62 5.94
N ASN A 91 16.43 -4.84 5.57
CA ASN A 91 15.48 -5.14 4.51
C ASN A 91 14.10 -5.37 5.13
N LEU A 92 13.08 -4.68 4.62
CA LEU A 92 11.67 -4.88 4.93
C LEU A 92 10.97 -5.53 3.73
N PRO A 93 10.59 -6.82 3.81
CA PRO A 93 9.88 -7.49 2.73
C PRO A 93 8.49 -6.87 2.53
N LEU A 94 8.20 -6.49 1.30
CA LEU A 94 6.97 -5.79 0.93
C LEU A 94 6.31 -6.49 -0.26
N ILE A 95 5.02 -6.83 -0.13
CA ILE A 95 4.19 -7.31 -1.23
C ILE A 95 2.96 -6.44 -1.42
N HIS A 96 2.46 -6.37 -2.65
CA HIS A 96 1.18 -5.74 -2.97
C HIS A 96 0.33 -6.73 -3.76
N ARG A 97 -0.85 -7.05 -3.24
CA ARG A 97 -1.73 -8.08 -3.79
C ARG A 97 -3.15 -7.57 -3.88
N ARG A 98 -3.75 -7.82 -5.05
CA ARG A 98 -5.19 -7.72 -5.23
C ARG A 98 -5.84 -9.01 -4.78
N MET A 99 -6.90 -8.91 -4.00
CA MET A 99 -7.61 -10.03 -3.41
C MET A 99 -9.06 -10.02 -3.88
N ARG A 100 -9.60 -11.20 -4.20
CA ARG A 100 -11.04 -11.36 -4.34
C ARG A 100 -11.65 -11.65 -2.97
N PRO A 101 -12.92 -11.30 -2.74
CA PRO A 101 -13.59 -11.62 -1.47
C PRO A 101 -13.54 -13.12 -1.10
N GLY A 102 -13.60 -14.01 -2.09
CA GLY A 102 -13.51 -15.46 -1.89
C GLY A 102 -12.11 -15.96 -1.48
N ASP A 103 -11.06 -15.18 -1.72
CA ASP A 103 -9.67 -15.58 -1.47
C ASP A 103 -9.26 -15.35 0.00
N VAL A 104 -10.08 -14.62 0.78
CA VAL A 104 -9.77 -14.27 2.18
C VAL A 104 -9.60 -15.52 3.06
N ALA A 105 -10.35 -16.59 2.79
CA ALA A 105 -10.20 -17.85 3.51
C ALA A 105 -8.83 -18.52 3.28
N MET A 106 -8.17 -18.21 2.16
CA MET A 106 -6.85 -18.73 1.79
C MET A 106 -5.72 -17.71 2.03
N LEU A 107 -6.02 -16.60 2.72
CA LEU A 107 -5.11 -15.46 2.86
C LEU A 107 -3.73 -15.89 3.36
N ASP A 108 -3.66 -16.66 4.44
CA ASP A 108 -2.37 -17.05 5.04
C ASP A 108 -1.50 -17.87 4.08
N MET A 109 -2.09 -18.82 3.36
CA MET A 109 -1.41 -19.61 2.34
C MET A 109 -0.89 -18.74 1.19
N LEU A 110 -1.71 -17.78 0.73
CA LEU A 110 -1.35 -16.87 -0.36
C LEU A 110 -0.22 -15.92 0.04
N LEU A 111 -0.26 -15.39 1.27
CA LEU A 111 0.80 -14.54 1.80
C LEU A 111 2.09 -15.33 1.98
N ALA A 112 2.04 -16.51 2.62
CA ALA A 112 3.21 -17.37 2.79
C ALA A 112 3.89 -17.68 1.45
N GLY A 113 3.11 -18.07 0.44
CA GLY A 113 3.62 -18.31 -0.91
C GLY A 113 4.23 -17.07 -1.59
N ALA A 114 3.73 -15.87 -1.27
CA ALA A 114 4.26 -14.63 -1.82
C ALA A 114 5.59 -14.21 -1.18
N PHE A 115 5.76 -14.39 0.13
CA PHE A 115 6.98 -14.00 0.84
C PHE A 115 8.16 -14.95 0.61
N ILE A 116 7.93 -16.21 0.21
CA ILE A 116 9.01 -17.19 -0.08
C ILE A 116 10.03 -16.68 -1.11
N TRP A 117 9.61 -15.83 -2.04
CA TRP A 117 10.46 -15.35 -3.14
C TRP A 117 11.15 -14.02 -2.85
N LEU A 118 10.95 -13.45 -1.66
CA LEU A 118 11.56 -12.19 -1.26
C LEU A 118 12.81 -12.45 -0.42
N GLU A 119 13.70 -11.46 -0.40
CA GLU A 119 14.77 -11.43 0.59
C GLU A 119 14.16 -11.39 1.99
N PRO A 120 14.65 -12.20 2.95
CA PRO A 120 14.11 -12.24 4.31
C PRO A 120 14.17 -10.88 5.03
N LEU A 121 13.30 -10.70 6.02
CA LEU A 121 13.36 -9.57 6.92
C LEU A 121 14.70 -9.56 7.65
N SER A 122 15.40 -8.43 7.59
CA SER A 122 16.68 -8.23 8.31
C SER A 122 16.67 -7.03 9.24
N ILE A 123 15.53 -6.35 9.37
CA ILE A 123 15.29 -5.41 10.46
C ILE A 123 15.26 -6.22 11.76
N ASP A 124 15.92 -5.70 12.80
CA ASP A 124 15.95 -6.33 14.11
C ASP A 124 14.54 -6.53 14.67
N ALA A 125 14.23 -7.77 15.08
CA ALA A 125 12.92 -8.14 15.58
C ALA A 125 12.57 -7.43 16.88
N ASP A 126 13.57 -7.07 17.69
CA ASP A 126 13.36 -6.35 18.95
C ASP A 126 13.14 -4.83 18.75
N ALA A 127 13.26 -4.33 17.52
CA ALA A 127 13.28 -2.89 17.24
C ALA A 127 11.91 -2.18 17.31
N ALA A 128 10.82 -2.83 17.70
CA ALA A 128 9.47 -2.23 17.73
C ALA A 128 9.07 -1.52 16.41
N TRP A 129 9.60 -1.98 15.28
CA TRP A 129 9.41 -1.35 13.97
C TRP A 129 7.95 -1.41 13.52
N GLU A 130 7.20 -2.45 13.93
CA GLU A 130 5.77 -2.59 13.63
C GLU A 130 4.93 -1.46 14.24
N ASP A 131 5.27 -1.02 15.46
CA ASP A 131 4.55 0.02 16.17
C ASP A 131 4.88 1.39 15.57
N ALA A 132 6.13 1.60 15.17
CA ALA A 132 6.53 2.78 14.42
C ALA A 132 5.83 2.83 13.05
N LEU A 133 5.77 1.71 12.34
CA LEU A 133 5.07 1.62 11.06
C LEU A 133 3.57 1.88 11.22
N GLN A 134 2.95 1.30 12.24
CA GLN A 134 1.56 1.55 12.58
C GLN A 134 1.32 3.02 12.85
N ALA A 135 2.16 3.67 13.67
CA ALA A 135 2.04 5.08 13.99
C ALA A 135 2.18 5.97 12.75
N LEU A 136 3.06 5.61 11.81
CA LEU A 136 3.21 6.33 10.53
C LEU A 136 1.98 6.22 9.62
N LEU A 137 1.33 5.04 9.59
CA LEU A 137 0.19 4.77 8.73
C LEU A 137 -1.15 5.19 9.33
N THR A 138 -1.20 5.40 10.65
CA THR A 138 -2.39 5.84 11.35
C THR A 138 -2.56 7.35 11.13
N PRO A 139 -3.68 7.81 10.54
CA PRO A 139 -3.94 9.24 10.44
C PRO A 139 -3.95 9.85 11.84
N ALA A 140 -3.20 10.93 12.04
CA ALA A 140 -3.31 11.71 13.25
C ALA A 140 -4.79 12.11 13.42
N PRO A 141 -5.39 11.94 14.61
CA PRO A 141 -6.73 12.43 14.84
C PRO A 141 -6.71 13.90 14.46
N ALA A 142 -7.61 14.31 13.57
CA ALA A 142 -7.78 15.71 13.24
C ALA A 142 -8.02 16.40 14.58
N ALA A 143 -7.00 17.09 15.09
CA ALA A 143 -7.16 17.88 16.29
C ALA A 143 -8.37 18.75 16.02
N ASP A 144 -9.38 18.66 16.89
CA ASP A 144 -10.53 19.54 16.87
C ASP A 144 -9.95 20.95 16.88
N ASN A 145 -9.81 21.54 15.69
CA ASN A 145 -9.41 22.92 15.51
C ASN A 145 -10.63 23.74 15.91
N LYS A 146 -10.99 23.67 17.19
CA LYS A 146 -11.70 24.75 17.85
C LYS A 146 -10.77 25.93 17.63
N PRO A 147 -11.14 26.96 16.84
CA PRO A 147 -10.34 28.16 16.78
C PRO A 147 -10.21 28.59 18.23
N ILE A 148 -8.98 28.55 18.75
CA ILE A 148 -8.67 29.13 20.05
C ILE A 148 -9.11 30.57 19.87
N GLY A 149 -10.25 30.91 20.48
CA GLY A 149 -10.68 32.28 20.59
C GLY A 149 -9.57 32.97 21.35
N VAL A 150 -8.67 33.63 20.61
CA VAL A 150 -7.70 34.55 21.16
C VAL A 150 -8.54 35.66 21.76
N THR A 151 -8.89 35.48 23.03
CA THR A 151 -9.36 36.56 23.88
C THR A 151 -8.14 37.45 24.04
N ALA A 152 -8.12 38.53 23.27
CA ALA A 152 -7.11 39.55 23.32
C ALA A 152 -7.01 40.09 24.76
N PRO A 153 -5.82 40.04 25.40
CA PRO A 153 -5.50 40.96 26.47
C PRO A 153 -5.04 42.26 25.82
N ALA A 154 -5.67 43.36 26.22
CA ALA A 154 -5.23 44.68 25.86
C ALA A 154 -3.79 44.92 26.35
N GLU A 155 -2.98 45.43 25.42
CA GLU A 155 -1.98 46.49 25.64
C GLU A 155 -0.63 46.12 26.30
N ILE A 156 0.46 46.26 25.51
CA ILE A 156 1.62 47.19 25.69
C ILE A 156 3.00 46.56 25.30
N LEU A 157 3.69 47.29 24.41
CA LEU A 157 5.13 47.36 24.05
C LEU A 157 5.87 46.21 23.32
N VAL A 158 6.03 46.42 22.01
CA VAL A 158 7.27 46.42 21.20
C VAL A 158 8.38 45.41 21.55
N ALA A 159 8.52 44.38 20.72
CA ALA A 159 9.79 43.89 20.18
C ALA A 159 9.55 43.07 18.90
N ASP A 160 10.32 43.34 17.85
CA ASP A 160 10.19 42.81 16.50
C ASP A 160 10.01 41.29 16.41
N THR A 161 8.87 40.87 15.85
CA THR A 161 8.66 39.50 15.38
C THR A 161 8.93 39.42 13.87
N PRO A 162 9.84 38.53 13.40
CA PRO A 162 9.94 38.26 11.96
C PRO A 162 8.62 37.68 11.46
N THR A 163 8.06 38.35 10.47
CA THR A 163 6.76 38.06 9.88
C THR A 163 6.73 36.66 9.28
N SER A 164 5.77 35.86 9.76
CA SER A 164 5.44 34.49 9.32
C SER A 164 5.03 34.36 7.84
N LYS A 165 5.16 35.43 7.04
CA LYS A 165 4.85 35.45 5.61
C LYS A 165 5.98 34.86 4.75
N ASP A 166 7.22 34.86 5.25
CA ASP A 166 8.40 34.39 4.50
C ASP A 166 8.53 32.85 4.42
N ARG A 167 7.94 32.12 5.38
CA ARG A 167 8.02 30.65 5.41
C ARG A 167 7.14 29.98 4.36
N GLN A 168 6.03 30.62 3.98
CA GLN A 168 5.04 30.07 3.05
C GLN A 168 5.47 30.24 1.57
N ASP A 169 6.29 31.25 1.27
CA ASP A 169 6.81 31.51 -0.08
C ASP A 169 8.02 30.64 -0.47
N ARG A 170 8.65 29.94 0.49
CA ARG A 170 9.71 28.94 0.17
C ARG A 170 9.15 27.60 -0.29
N LEU A 171 7.96 27.20 0.17
CA LEU A 171 7.34 25.93 -0.23
C LEU A 171 6.73 25.98 -1.64
N ARG A 172 6.31 27.15 -2.12
CA ARG A 172 5.81 27.31 -3.50
C ARG A 172 6.91 27.41 -4.56
N ARG A 173 8.13 27.81 -4.18
CA ARG A 173 9.26 27.99 -5.12
C ARG A 173 9.94 26.68 -5.56
N ASN A 174 9.90 25.63 -4.73
CA ASN A 174 10.52 24.35 -5.08
C ASN A 174 9.61 23.43 -5.92
N ALA A 175 8.37 23.82 -6.17
CA ALA A 175 7.42 23.06 -7.00
C ALA A 175 7.52 23.37 -8.51
N TRP A 176 8.34 24.34 -8.93
CA TRP A 176 8.43 24.78 -10.34
C TRP A 176 9.78 24.51 -11.04
N ILE A 177 10.83 24.06 -10.35
CA ILE A 177 12.14 23.77 -10.99
C ILE A 177 12.23 22.32 -11.53
N GLY A 178 11.24 21.47 -11.26
CA GLY A 178 11.14 20.13 -11.88
C GLY A 178 10.31 20.07 -13.17
N LEU A 179 9.79 21.20 -13.65
CA LEU A 179 8.85 21.26 -14.77
C LEU A 179 9.32 22.20 -15.90
N MET A 180 10.60 22.16 -16.28
CA MET A 180 11.09 22.69 -17.57
C MET A 180 12.39 21.97 -17.99
N ALA A 181 12.32 20.64 -18.06
CA ALA A 181 13.24 19.83 -18.88
C ALA A 181 12.42 18.96 -19.86
N ALA A 182 11.43 19.58 -20.51
CA ALA A 182 11.11 19.24 -21.88
C ALA A 182 12.14 19.99 -22.75
N GLY A 183 12.77 19.44 -23.77
CA GLY A 183 12.64 18.16 -24.44
C GLY A 183 13.45 18.25 -25.73
N LEU A 184 13.97 17.11 -26.20
CA LEU A 184 14.19 16.76 -27.61
C LEU A 184 15.07 15.51 -27.69
N ALA A 185 14.41 14.35 -27.59
CA ALA A 185 14.77 13.15 -28.33
C ALA A 185 13.42 12.50 -28.66
N ILE A 186 12.68 13.06 -29.61
CA ILE A 186 12.64 12.55 -31.00
C ILE A 186 12.49 11.02 -31.00
N MET A 187 11.23 10.59 -31.04
CA MET A 187 10.72 9.79 -32.16
C MET A 187 11.67 8.68 -32.65
N GLY A 188 11.57 7.52 -32.02
CA GLY A 188 12.16 6.29 -32.53
C GLY A 188 11.98 5.15 -31.54
N ILE A 189 11.56 3.99 -32.02
CA ILE A 189 11.45 2.70 -31.30
C ILE A 189 10.07 2.41 -30.69
N PHE A 190 9.02 2.57 -31.51
CA PHE A 190 8.18 1.41 -31.81
C PHE A 190 8.92 0.57 -32.86
N LEU A 191 8.93 -0.76 -32.72
CA LEU A 191 9.80 -1.75 -33.37
C LEU A 191 11.21 -1.86 -32.77
N VAL A 192 11.31 -2.48 -31.61
CA VAL A 192 12.37 -3.47 -31.44
C VAL A 192 11.97 -4.67 -32.29
N PRO A 193 12.66 -4.98 -33.42
CA PRO A 193 12.54 -6.30 -34.00
C PRO A 193 12.95 -7.27 -32.89
N ARG A 194 12.10 -8.26 -32.61
CA ARG A 194 12.55 -9.50 -31.98
C ARG A 194 13.67 -10.03 -32.86
N LYS A 195 14.90 -9.63 -32.58
CA LYS A 195 16.07 -10.34 -33.05
C LYS A 195 15.87 -11.72 -32.44
N ALA A 196 15.61 -12.69 -33.32
CA ALA A 196 15.80 -14.09 -33.03
C ALA A 196 17.28 -14.25 -32.68
N ALA A 197 17.64 -13.86 -31.46
CA ALA A 197 18.84 -14.29 -30.81
C ALA A 197 18.51 -15.70 -30.36
N ASP A 198 19.15 -16.63 -31.07
CA ASP A 198 19.42 -18.00 -30.65
C ASP A 198 18.93 -18.28 -29.23
N ALA A 199 17.80 -18.98 -29.19
CA ALA A 199 17.58 -19.87 -28.07
C ALA A 199 18.87 -20.71 -27.92
N PRO A 200 19.50 -20.79 -26.74
CA PRO A 200 20.26 -21.98 -26.46
C PRO A 200 19.28 -23.12 -26.72
N ARG A 201 19.62 -23.93 -27.73
CA ARG A 201 19.01 -25.21 -28.02
C ARG A 201 19.30 -26.06 -26.79
N VAL A 202 18.53 -25.83 -25.71
CA VAL A 202 18.38 -26.76 -24.62
C VAL A 202 17.76 -27.94 -25.31
N SER A 203 18.62 -28.92 -25.59
CA SER A 203 18.22 -30.25 -25.96
C SER A 203 16.95 -30.56 -25.20
N ALA A 204 15.86 -30.71 -25.94
CA ALA A 204 14.74 -31.45 -25.43
C ALA A 204 15.36 -32.73 -24.89
N LEU A 205 15.42 -32.86 -23.57
CA LEU A 205 15.42 -34.15 -22.93
C LEU A 205 14.12 -34.76 -23.43
N GLN A 206 14.30 -35.50 -24.52
CA GLN A 206 13.42 -36.50 -25.02
C GLN A 206 12.87 -37.21 -23.78
N PRO A 207 11.55 -37.22 -23.55
CA PRO A 207 10.99 -38.11 -22.54
C PRO A 207 11.44 -39.51 -22.93
N GLN A 208 12.41 -40.01 -22.17
CA GLN A 208 12.83 -41.39 -22.26
C GLN A 208 11.56 -42.20 -21.99
N PRO A 209 11.06 -43.01 -22.94
CA PRO A 209 9.96 -43.91 -22.64
C PRO A 209 10.45 -44.77 -21.47
N SER A 210 9.79 -44.64 -20.33
CA SER A 210 10.03 -45.47 -19.17
C SER A 210 10.04 -46.91 -19.65
N ALA A 211 11.21 -47.53 -19.58
CA ALA A 211 11.34 -48.96 -19.75
C ALA A 211 10.34 -49.62 -18.81
N LEU A 212 9.41 -50.36 -19.40
CA LEU A 212 8.46 -51.22 -18.72
C LEU A 212 9.27 -52.09 -17.74
N PRO A 213 8.94 -52.16 -16.44
CA PRO A 213 9.62 -53.08 -15.54
C PRO A 213 9.43 -54.51 -16.06
N GLU A 214 10.54 -55.20 -16.32
CA GLU A 214 10.55 -56.63 -16.63
C GLU A 214 9.78 -57.39 -15.53
N PRO A 215 8.88 -58.31 -15.90
CA PRO A 215 8.23 -59.17 -14.92
C PRO A 215 9.30 -60.03 -14.23
N ALA A 216 9.45 -59.82 -12.93
CA ALA A 216 10.26 -60.67 -12.07
C ALA A 216 9.82 -62.13 -12.25
N THR A 217 10.69 -62.94 -12.85
CA THR A 217 10.53 -64.39 -12.94
C THR A 217 10.63 -64.94 -11.53
N VAL A 218 9.51 -65.39 -10.97
CA VAL A 218 9.47 -66.07 -9.68
C VAL A 218 9.87 -67.53 -9.92
N PRO A 219 10.99 -68.03 -9.34
CA PRO A 219 11.35 -69.43 -9.49
C PRO A 219 10.34 -70.30 -8.73
N LEU A 220 9.61 -71.13 -9.47
CA LEU A 220 8.72 -72.16 -8.96
C LEU A 220 9.56 -73.20 -8.21
N THR A 221 9.62 -73.07 -6.88
CA THR A 221 10.26 -74.06 -6.01
C THR A 221 9.36 -75.30 -5.96
N MET A 222 9.77 -76.34 -6.67
CA MET A 222 9.26 -77.70 -6.51
C MET A 222 9.64 -78.20 -5.11
N MET A 223 8.65 -78.53 -4.28
CA MET A 223 8.83 -79.39 -3.12
C MET A 223 8.52 -80.84 -3.49
N PRO A 224 9.23 -81.81 -2.90
CA PRO A 224 9.22 -83.24 -3.26
C PRO A 224 7.93 -83.99 -2.89
#